data_AF-A0A7S0IUI3-F1
#
_entry.id   AF-A0A7S0IUI3-F1
#
_cell.length_a   1.000
_cell.length_b   1.000
_cell.length_c   1.000
_cell.angle_alpha   90.00
_cell.angle_beta   90.00
_cell.angle_gamma   90.00
#
_symmetry.space_group_name_H-M   'P 1'
#
loop_
_entity.id
_entity.type
_entity.pdbx_description
1 polymer ?
#
loop_
_entity_poly.entity_id
_entity_poly.type
_entity_poly.pdbx_seq_one_letter_code
_entity_poly.pdbx_strand_id
1 'polypeptide(L)'
;AGGGIGGGGLLLPLLILILAMAPQTAAPLANVTVLGGAVANLASNARKRHPSGRKPLIAYEVALMMEPMTMAGAIVGVLLNRVLPGWLVTSLLVTVLGLTCKRTLSKGIAAWKKEAKDASHAKVSSAVPDAAEKLLPA
;
A
#
# COMPACT_ATOMS: atom_id res chain seq x y z
N ALA A 1 -11.64 -5.26 1.11
CA ALA A 1 -10.55 -4.39 0.62
C ALA A 1 -9.38 -4.54 1.57
N GLY A 2 -8.26 -5.15 1.15
CA GLY A 2 -7.17 -5.43 2.11
C GLY A 2 -5.86 -5.94 1.50
N GLY A 3 -5.87 -6.43 0.26
CA GLY A 3 -4.66 -6.91 -0.43
C GLY A 3 -3.82 -5.81 -1.10
N GLY A 4 -3.80 -4.60 -0.55
CA GLY A 4 -2.86 -3.57 -1.01
C GLY A 4 -1.47 -3.89 -0.47
N ILE A 5 -0.43 -3.77 -1.30
CA ILE A 5 0.97 -3.81 -0.86
C ILE A 5 1.11 -2.68 0.17
N GLY A 6 1.12 -3.03 1.47
CA GLY A 6 1.34 -2.07 2.54
C GLY A 6 2.64 -1.33 2.25
N GLY A 7 2.57 0.00 2.13
CA GLY A 7 3.66 0.86 1.62
C GLY A 7 4.97 0.81 2.42
N GLY A 8 5.07 -0.02 3.46
CA GLY A 8 6.28 -0.20 4.27
C GLY A 8 7.51 -0.65 3.47
N GLY A 9 7.33 -1.49 2.44
CA GLY A 9 8.45 -1.93 1.59
C GLY A 9 9.10 -0.82 0.76
N LEU A 10 8.35 0.25 0.47
CA LEU A 10 8.85 1.43 -0.26
C LEU A 10 9.35 2.53 0.68
N LEU A 11 8.92 2.52 1.94
CA LEU A 11 9.25 3.58 2.90
C LEU A 11 10.76 3.64 3.22
N LEU A 12 11.39 2.49 3.45
CA LEU A 12 12.83 2.41 3.74
C LEU A 12 13.71 2.97 2.62
N PRO A 13 13.60 2.52 1.35
CA PRO A 13 14.38 3.09 0.27
C PRO A 13 14.05 4.57 0.00
N LEU A 14 12.81 4.99 0.24
CA LEU A 14 12.40 6.39 0.10
C LEU A 14 13.02 7.29 1.18
N LEU A 15 13.12 6.81 2.43
CA LEU A 15 13.84 7.52 3.50
C LEU A 15 15.34 7.66 3.21
N ILE A 16 15.97 6.62 2.66
CA ILE A 16 17.40 6.67 2.29
C ILE A 16 17.62 7.65 1.12
N LEU A 17 16.75 7.65 0.12
CA LEU A 17 16.89 8.51 -1.05
C LEU A 17 16.57 9.98 -0.77
N ILE A 18 15.51 10.26 0.00
CA ILE A 18 15.05 11.63 0.25
C ILE A 18 15.80 12.29 1.40
N LEU A 19 16.06 11.57 2.50
CA LEU A 19 16.75 12.15 3.66
C LEU A 19 18.27 11.88 3.67
N ALA A 20 18.82 11.17 2.68
CA ALA A 20 20.24 10.79 2.60
C ALA A 20 20.78 10.16 3.90
N MET A 21 19.90 9.50 4.67
CA MET A 21 20.23 8.92 5.97
C MET A 21 20.95 7.58 5.78
N ALA A 22 21.93 7.33 6.64
CA ALA A 22 22.56 6.01 6.72
C ALA A 22 21.49 4.93 7.00
N PRO A 23 21.59 3.73 6.39
CA PRO A 23 20.60 2.65 6.57
C PRO A 23 20.36 2.27 8.04
N GLN A 24 21.36 2.48 8.89
CA GLN A 24 21.33 2.22 10.32
C GLN A 24 20.31 3.09 11.06
N THR A 25 20.09 4.33 10.61
CA THR A 25 19.12 5.26 11.20
C THR A 25 17.78 5.23 10.48
N ALA A 26 17.78 4.94 9.17
CA ALA A 26 16.55 4.89 8.37
C ALA A 26 15.67 3.67 8.71
N ALA A 27 16.27 2.52 9.02
CA ALA A 27 15.56 1.29 9.37
C ALA A 27 14.64 1.40 10.60
N PRO A 28 15.11 1.89 11.77
CA PRO A 28 14.24 2.04 12.93
C PRO A 28 13.11 3.06 12.69
N LEU A 29 13.40 4.17 12.00
CA LEU A 29 12.38 5.15 11.62
C LEU A 29 11.29 4.54 10.74
N ALA A 30 11.67 3.78 9.72
CA ALA A 30 10.72 3.10 8.85
C ALA A 30 9.79 2.16 9.62
N ASN A 31 10.34 1.38 10.55
CA ASN A 31 9.56 0.45 11.38
C ASN A 31 8.54 1.19 12.26
N VAL A 32 8.92 2.32 12.87
CA VAL A 32 8.01 3.15 13.68
C VAL A 32 6.87 3.72 12.83
N THR A 33 7.17 4.23 11.63
CA THR A 33 6.13 4.74 10.73
C THR A 33 5.17 3.65 10.27
N VAL A 34 5.69 2.47 9.91
CA VAL A 34 4.85 1.33 9.50
C VAL A 34 3.98 0.86 10.66
N LEU A 35 4.53 0.76 11.86
CA LEU A 35 3.79 0.42 13.07
C LEU A 35 2.70 1.46 13.35
N GLY A 36 3.03 2.75 13.28
CA GLY A 36 2.08 3.84 13.45
C GLY A 36 0.93 3.78 12.43
N GLY A 37 1.24 3.52 11.17
CA GLY A 37 0.25 3.32 10.11
C GLY A 37 -0.64 2.10 10.36
N ALA A 38 -0.07 0.99 10.83
CA ALA A 38 -0.82 -0.21 11.18
C ALA A 38 -1.75 0.04 12.37
N VAL A 39 -1.28 0.72 13.42
CA VAL A 39 -2.09 1.10 14.59
C VAL A 39 -3.20 2.08 14.20
N ALA A 40 -2.92 3.08 13.37
CA ALA A 40 -3.92 4.03 12.89
C ALA A 40 -5.00 3.32 12.03
N ASN A 41 -4.59 2.37 11.19
CA ASN A 41 -5.50 1.56 10.41
C ASN A 41 -6.34 0.64 11.32
N LEU A 42 -5.74 0.00 12.32
CA LEU A 42 -6.44 -0.80 13.32
C LEU A 42 -7.45 0.04 14.11
N ALA A 43 -7.05 1.24 14.56
CA ALA A 43 -7.92 2.16 15.28
C ALA A 43 -9.10 2.64 14.41
N SER A 44 -8.85 2.95 13.13
CA SER A 44 -9.88 3.40 12.19
C SER A 44 -10.82 2.26 11.78
N ASN A 45 -10.32 1.04 11.63
CA ASN A 45 -11.14 -0.14 11.34
C ASN A 45 -11.92 -0.62 12.57
N ALA A 46 -11.33 -0.55 13.77
CA ALA A 46 -11.99 -0.90 15.02
C ALA A 46 -13.12 0.08 15.38
N ARG A 47 -13.02 1.35 14.97
CA ARG A 47 -14.09 2.35 15.11
C ARG A 47 -15.27 2.10 14.15
N LYS A 48 -15.08 1.40 13.04
CA LYS A 48 -16.17 0.98 12.13
C LYS A 48 -16.78 -0.33 12.63
N ARG A 49 -17.85 -0.23 13.41
CA ARG A 49 -18.55 -1.37 14.02
C ARG A 49 -19.66 -1.91 13.11
N HIS A 50 -19.74 -3.23 12.97
CA HIS A 50 -20.82 -3.91 12.26
C HIS A 50 -22.13 -3.80 13.07
N PRO A 51 -23.26 -3.35 12.49
CA PRO A 51 -24.54 -3.18 13.18
C PRO A 51 -25.30 -4.49 13.48
N SER A 52 -24.77 -5.65 13.10
CA SER A 52 -25.31 -6.97 13.47
C SER A 52 -24.22 -8.03 13.43
N GLY A 53 -24.05 -8.80 14.52
CA GLY A 53 -23.30 -10.07 14.54
C GLY A 53 -21.86 -10.02 15.10
N ARG A 54 -21.62 -10.82 16.15
CA ARG A 54 -20.36 -11.02 16.89
C ARG A 54 -19.26 -11.75 16.09
N LYS A 55 -18.85 -11.23 14.92
CA LYS A 55 -17.68 -11.74 14.19
C LYS A 55 -16.69 -10.60 13.94
N PRO A 56 -15.41 -10.72 14.36
CA PRO A 56 -14.42 -9.72 14.04
C PRO A 56 -14.23 -9.65 12.52
N LEU A 57 -14.24 -8.44 11.96
CA LEU A 57 -13.90 -8.19 10.55
C LEU A 57 -12.44 -8.54 10.24
N ILE A 58 -11.63 -8.72 11.29
CA ILE A 58 -10.23 -9.12 11.26
C ILE A 58 -10.19 -10.64 11.41
N ALA A 59 -9.67 -11.33 10.40
CA ALA A 59 -9.34 -12.75 10.47
C ALA A 59 -8.09 -12.93 11.36
N TYR A 60 -8.27 -12.85 12.68
CA TYR A 60 -7.19 -12.95 13.66
C TYR A 60 -6.42 -14.26 13.52
N GLU A 61 -7.06 -15.36 13.13
CA GLU A 61 -6.40 -16.63 12.85
C GLU A 61 -5.36 -16.52 11.72
N VAL A 62 -5.70 -15.81 10.63
CA VAL A 62 -4.77 -15.59 9.52
C VAL A 62 -3.63 -14.66 9.93
N ALA A 63 -3.92 -13.64 10.74
CA ALA A 63 -2.88 -12.75 11.28
C ALA A 63 -1.90 -13.51 12.20
N LEU A 64 -2.41 -14.35 13.09
CA LEU A 64 -1.63 -15.20 13.99
C LEU A 64 -0.75 -16.21 13.25
N MET A 65 -1.18 -16.71 12.08
CA MET A 65 -0.33 -17.56 11.24
C MET A 65 0.71 -16.79 10.43
N MET A 66 0.44 -15.54 10.07
CA MET A 66 1.37 -14.69 9.31
C MET A 66 2.45 -14.07 10.20
N GLU A 67 2.17 -13.79 11.47
CA GLU A 67 3.13 -13.22 12.42
C GLU A 67 4.43 -14.05 12.58
N PRO A 68 4.41 -15.37 12.84
CA PRO A 68 5.64 -16.15 12.97
C PRO A 68 6.39 -16.27 11.63
N MET A 69 5.67 -16.39 10.51
CA MET A 69 6.29 -16.48 9.19
C MET A 69 7.03 -15.18 8.82
N THR A 70 6.43 -14.03 9.11
CA THR A 70 7.05 -12.72 8.87
C THR A 70 8.24 -12.49 9.80
N MET A 71 8.15 -12.87 11.07
CA MET A 71 9.25 -12.80 12.03
C MET A 71 10.43 -13.69 11.62
N ALA A 72 10.16 -14.93 11.19
CA ALA A 72 11.20 -15.84 10.70
C ALA A 72 11.92 -15.25 9.46
N GLY A 73 11.15 -14.72 8.49
CA GLY A 73 11.73 -14.06 7.32
C GLY A 73 12.56 -12.82 7.68
N ALA A 74 12.11 -12.01 8.64
CA ALA A 74 12.85 -10.84 9.11
C ALA A 74 14.17 -11.22 9.77
N ILE A 75 14.18 -12.23 10.64
CA ILE A 75 15.40 -12.72 11.32
C ILE A 75 16.41 -13.23 10.29
N VAL A 76 15.98 -14.09 9.36
CA VAL A 76 16.84 -14.61 8.28
C VAL A 76 17.37 -13.47 7.42
N GLY A 77 16.54 -12.50 7.07
CA GLY A 77 16.94 -11.32 6.30
C GLY A 77 17.99 -10.46 7.00
N VAL A 78 17.86 -10.25 8.32
CA VAL A 78 18.83 -9.49 9.12
C VAL A 78 20.17 -10.24 9.24
N LEU A 79 20.14 -11.55 9.45
CA LEU A 79 21.37 -12.35 9.41
C LEU A 79 22.05 -12.28 8.05
N LEU A 80 21.29 -12.40 6.96
CA LEU A 80 21.82 -12.31 5.61
C LEU A 80 22.44 -10.93 5.33
N ASN A 81 21.82 -9.85 5.84
CA ASN A 81 22.36 -8.49 5.75
C ASN A 81 23.70 -8.34 6.49
N ARG A 82 23.88 -9.01 7.64
CA ARG A 82 25.16 -9.00 8.37
C ARG A 82 26.28 -9.77 7.66
N VAL A 83 25.94 -10.82 6.90
CA VAL A 83 26.90 -11.68 6.22
C VAL A 83 27.30 -11.12 4.85
N LEU A 84 26.40 -10.40 4.17
CA LEU A 84 26.67 -9.81 2.86
C LEU A 84 27.44 -8.48 2.97
N PRO A 85 28.38 -8.21 2.03
CA PRO A 85 29.06 -6.91 1.98
C PRO A 85 28.07 -5.78 1.66
N GLY A 86 28.20 -4.63 2.32
CA GLY A 86 27.23 -3.53 2.26
C GLY A 86 26.91 -3.00 0.85
N TRP A 87 27.88 -3.03 -0.06
CA TRP A 87 27.70 -2.65 -1.47
C TRP A 87 26.70 -3.56 -2.20
N LEU A 88 26.65 -4.84 -1.83
CA LEU A 88 25.75 -5.81 -2.44
C LEU A 88 24.31 -5.55 -1.97
N VAL A 89 24.13 -5.26 -0.67
CA VAL A 89 22.82 -4.91 -0.08
C VAL A 89 22.27 -3.61 -0.68
N THR A 90 23.10 -2.58 -0.84
CA THR A 90 22.68 -1.31 -1.47
C THR A 90 22.35 -1.49 -2.95
N SER A 91 23.12 -2.28 -3.71
CA SER A 91 22.83 -2.57 -5.12
C SER A 91 21.52 -3.34 -5.31
N LEU A 92 21.22 -4.28 -4.41
CA LEU A 92 19.97 -5.03 -4.40
C LEU A 92 18.78 -4.11 -4.09
N LEU A 93 18.95 -3.22 -3.11
CA LEU A 93 17.94 -2.22 -2.75
C LEU A 93 17.61 -1.30 -3.93
N VAL A 94 18.64 -0.79 -4.63
CA VAL A 94 18.46 0.08 -5.81
C VAL A 94 17.74 -0.66 -6.94
N THR A 95 18.08 -1.93 -7.18
CA THR A 95 17.46 -2.73 -8.24
C THR A 95 15.98 -3.02 -7.92
N VAL A 96 15.69 -3.45 -6.69
CA VAL A 96 14.31 -3.71 -6.24
C VAL A 96 13.48 -2.43 -6.27
N LEU A 97 14.04 -1.30 -5.82
CA LEU A 97 13.36 -0.01 -5.87
C LEU A 97 13.09 0.44 -7.32
N GLY A 98 14.07 0.30 -8.21
CA GLY A 98 13.92 0.64 -9.62
C GLY A 98 12.83 -0.19 -10.32
N LEU A 99 12.81 -1.50 -10.08
CA LEU A 99 11.76 -2.38 -10.59
C LEU A 99 10.39 -2.05 -10.00
N THR A 100 10.33 -1.79 -8.68
CA THR A 100 9.09 -1.43 -8.01
C THR A 100 8.56 -0.09 -8.51
N CYS A 101 9.43 0.91 -8.71
CA CYS A 101 9.08 2.21 -9.25
C CYS A 101 8.49 2.06 -10.67
N LYS A 102 9.17 1.31 -11.56
CA LYS A 102 8.64 1.04 -12.91
C LYS A 102 7.28 0.35 -12.88
N ARG A 103 7.11 -0.68 -12.03
CA ARG A 103 5.85 -1.40 -11.91
C ARG A 103 4.74 -0.56 -11.29
N THR A 104 5.05 0.24 -10.28
CA THR A 104 4.10 1.14 -9.61
C THR A 104 3.68 2.26 -10.54
N LEU A 105 4.61 2.88 -11.28
CA LEU A 105 4.29 3.91 -12.28
C LEU A 105 3.45 3.34 -13.42
N SER A 106 3.80 2.15 -13.94
CA SER A 106 3.01 1.51 -15.00
C SER A 106 1.58 1.20 -14.55
N LYS A 107 1.41 0.64 -13.34
CA LYS A 107 0.08 0.39 -12.76
C LYS A 107 -0.66 1.69 -12.44
N GLY A 108 0.04 2.71 -11.95
CA GLY A 108 -0.52 4.03 -11.66
C GLY A 108 -1.02 4.74 -12.92
N ILE A 109 -0.23 4.73 -14.00
CA ILE A 109 -0.63 5.29 -15.30
C ILE A 109 -1.79 4.49 -15.90
N ALA A 110 -1.77 3.16 -15.78
CA ALA A 110 -2.89 2.32 -16.23
C ALA A 110 -4.18 2.59 -15.45
N ALA A 111 -4.10 2.77 -14.13
CA ALA A 111 -5.22 3.14 -13.29
C ALA A 111 -5.75 4.55 -13.66
N TRP A 112 -4.86 5.53 -13.81
CA TRP A 112 -5.22 6.89 -14.25
C TRP A 112 -5.94 6.87 -15.59
N LYS A 113 -5.41 6.14 -16.59
CA LYS A 113 -6.06 6.03 -17.91
C LYS A 113 -7.43 5.37 -17.85
N LYS A 114 -7.63 4.43 -16.92
CA LYS A 114 -8.93 3.78 -16.70
C LYS A 114 -9.91 4.75 -16.06
N GLU A 115 -9.49 5.47 -15.03
CA GLU A 115 -10.27 6.51 -14.35
C GLU A 115 -10.62 7.69 -15.28
N ALA A 116 -9.73 8.08 -16.20
CA ALA A 116 -9.99 9.12 -17.19
C ALA A 116 -11.04 8.68 -18.24
N LYS A 117 -11.05 7.41 -18.63
CA LYS A 117 -12.09 6.84 -19.52
C LYS A 117 -13.43 6.69 -18.80
N ASP A 118 -13.43 6.20 -17.55
CA ASP A 118 -14.65 6.04 -16.75
C ASP A 118 -15.26 7.41 -16.38
N ALA A 119 -14.44 8.44 -16.14
CA ALA A 119 -14.91 9.83 -15.96
C ALA A 119 -15.55 10.41 -17.23
N SER A 120 -15.16 9.93 -18.41
CA SER A 120 -15.77 10.30 -19.69
C SER A 120 -17.15 9.65 -19.86
N HIS A 121 -17.32 8.40 -19.42
CA HIS A 121 -18.62 7.71 -19.42
C HIS A 121 -19.56 8.22 -18.31
N ALA A 122 -19.05 8.63 -17.15
CA ALA A 122 -19.85 9.21 -16.07
C ALA A 122 -20.44 10.57 -16.44
N LYS A 123 -19.71 11.42 -17.21
CA LYS A 123 -20.25 12.68 -17.74
C LYS A 123 -21.35 12.48 -18.78
N VAL A 124 -21.36 11.38 -19.53
CA VAL A 124 -22.43 11.05 -20.48
C VAL A 124 -23.67 10.52 -19.75
N SER A 125 -23.50 9.73 -18.69
CA SER A 125 -24.64 9.20 -17.90
C SER A 125 -25.36 10.26 -17.07
N SER A 126 -24.69 11.33 -16.65
CA SER A 126 -25.32 12.45 -15.93
C SER A 126 -25.94 13.52 -16.85
N ALA A 127 -25.72 13.44 -18.17
CA ALA A 127 -26.30 14.37 -19.14
C ALA A 127 -27.62 13.87 -19.76
N VAL A 128 -28.05 12.64 -19.45
CA VAL A 128 -29.23 12.00 -20.05
C VAL A 128 -30.50 11.91 -19.15
N PRO A 129 -30.52 12.27 -17.85
CA PRO A 129 -31.81 12.36 -17.14
C PRO A 129 -32.61 13.64 -17.44
N ASP A 130 -31.95 14.78 -17.74
CA ASP A 130 -32.61 16.10 -17.73
C ASP A 130 -33.13 16.58 -19.10
N ALA A 131 -32.63 16.00 -20.20
CA ALA A 131 -33.07 16.38 -21.55
C ALA A 131 -34.31 15.59 -22.03
N ALA A 132 -34.65 14.47 -21.39
CA ALA A 132 -35.79 13.64 -21.76
C ALA A 132 -37.14 14.16 -21.21
N GLU A 133 -37.14 14.99 -20.16
CA GLU A 133 -38.36 15.57 -19.58
C GLU A 133 -38.80 16.88 -20.28
N LYS A 134 -37.97 17.44 -21.19
CA LYS A 134 -38.25 18.72 -21.88
C LYS A 134 -38.72 18.59 -23.34
N LEU A 135 -39.01 17.38 -23.83
CA LEU A 135 -39.32 17.10 -25.24
C LEU A 135 -40.67 16.43 -25.52
N LEU A 136 -41.62 16.45 -24.59
CA LEU A 136 -43.04 16.25 -24.92
C LEU A 136 -43.84 17.55 -24.64
N PRO A 137 -43.97 18.43 -25.64
CA PRO A 137 -44.97 19.49 -25.66
C PRO A 137 -46.36 18.96 -26.05
N ALA A 138 -47.38 19.66 -25.53
CA ALA A 138 -48.83 19.59 -25.77
C ALA A 138 -49.63 18.66 -24.85
#